data_AF-A0A519JI69-F1
#
_entry.id   AF-A0A519JI69-F1
#
_cell.length_a   1.000
_cell.length_b   1.000
_cell.length_c   1.000
_cell.angle_alpha   90.00
_cell.angle_beta   90.00
_cell.angle_gamma   90.00
#
_symmetry.space_group_name_H-M   'P 1'
#
loop_
_entity.id
_entity.type
_entity.pdbx_description
1 polymer ?
#
loop_
_entity_poly.entity_id
_entity_poly.type
_entity_poly.pdbx_seq_one_letter_code
_entity_poly.pdbx_strand_id
1 'polypeptide(L)'
;MKRINFLCNFLLVSILSVGLVLAENTELGERKKTIVKVYDVTSKDHLMVENQFGNVNINLWNRDEIRVDITIKASSSSEDRVQKYLDAVDISE
;
A
#
# COMPACT_ATOMS: atom_id res chain seq x y z
N MET A 1 12.34 -26.85 -42.55
CA MET A 1 12.12 -25.39 -42.33
C MET A 1 11.25 -25.06 -41.10
N LYS A 2 10.21 -25.85 -40.74
CA LYS A 2 9.32 -25.51 -39.60
C LYS A 2 9.96 -25.58 -38.20
N ARG A 3 11.02 -26.37 -37.99
CA ARG A 3 11.71 -26.51 -36.68
C ARG A 3 12.66 -25.35 -36.34
N ILE A 4 13.27 -24.71 -37.34
CA ILE A 4 14.13 -23.53 -37.15
C ILE A 4 13.30 -22.29 -36.77
N ASN A 5 12.14 -22.10 -37.39
CA ASN A 5 11.23 -21.01 -37.02
C ASN A 5 10.61 -21.22 -35.64
N PHE A 6 10.43 -22.47 -35.20
CA PHE A 6 9.92 -22.80 -33.86
C PHE A 6 10.96 -22.52 -32.76
N LEU A 7 12.24 -22.82 -33.02
CA LEU A 7 13.36 -22.51 -32.12
C LEU A 7 13.61 -21.00 -32.00
N CYS A 8 13.57 -20.24 -33.10
CA CYS A 8 13.72 -18.78 -33.05
C CYS A 8 12.54 -18.10 -32.34
N ASN A 9 11.32 -18.60 -32.52
CA ASN A 9 10.14 -18.05 -31.83
C ASN A 9 10.16 -18.36 -30.33
N PHE A 10 10.67 -19.53 -29.93
CA PHE A 10 10.83 -19.88 -28.51
C PHE A 10 11.92 -19.04 -27.82
N LEU A 11 13.00 -18.70 -28.54
CA LEU A 11 14.09 -17.85 -28.04
C LEU A 11 13.70 -16.36 -27.92
N LEU A 12 12.78 -15.89 -28.79
CA LEU A 12 12.24 -14.53 -28.74
C LEU A 12 11.26 -14.32 -27.57
N VAL A 13 10.47 -15.34 -27.21
CA VAL A 13 9.51 -15.26 -26.10
C VAL A 13 10.21 -15.21 -24.73
N SER A 14 11.35 -15.91 -24.57
CA SER A 14 12.12 -15.85 -23.31
C SER A 14 12.78 -14.49 -23.07
N ILE A 15 13.10 -13.73 -24.12
CA ILE A 15 13.71 -12.40 -23.99
C ILE A 15 12.65 -11.35 -23.61
N LEU A 16 11.40 -11.51 -24.07
CA LEU A 16 10.30 -10.60 -23.71
C LEU A 16 9.87 -10.72 -22.24
N SER A 17 9.89 -11.94 -21.66
CA SER A 17 9.49 -12.14 -20.26
C SER A 17 10.49 -11.58 -19.24
N VAL A 18 11.78 -11.51 -19.60
CA VAL A 18 12.83 -10.99 -18.70
C VAL A 18 12.90 -9.46 -18.76
N GLY A 19 12.61 -8.85 -19.92
CA GLY A 19 12.64 -7.39 -20.08
C GLY A 19 11.55 -6.63 -19.32
N LEU A 20 10.45 -7.30 -18.92
CA LEU A 20 9.36 -6.66 -18.18
C LEU A 20 9.61 -6.61 -16.65
N VAL A 21 10.61 -7.34 -16.13
CA VAL A 21 10.85 -7.43 -14.67
C VAL A 21 11.72 -6.27 -14.16
N LEU A 22 12.40 -5.51 -15.03
CA LEU A 22 13.32 -4.44 -14.64
C LEU A 22 12.73 -3.05 -14.93
N ALA A 23 11.60 -2.76 -14.30
CA ALA A 23 11.12 -1.39 -14.12
C ALA A 23 11.14 -1.06 -12.62
N GLU A 24 12.34 -1.02 -12.04
CA GLU A 24 12.57 -0.48 -10.70
C GLU A 24 12.40 1.04 -10.79
N ASN A 25 11.17 1.52 -10.60
CA ASN A 25 10.92 2.93 -10.38
C ASN A 25 11.60 3.31 -9.06
N THR A 26 12.84 3.80 -9.15
CA THR A 26 13.50 4.54 -8.06
C THR A 26 12.78 5.86 -7.86
N GLU A 27 11.55 5.81 -7.36
CA GLU A 27 10.94 6.93 -6.67
C GLU A 27 11.79 7.20 -5.43
N LEU A 28 12.20 8.46 -5.26
CA LEU A 28 12.94 8.93 -4.11
C LEU A 28 12.13 8.63 -2.84
N GLY A 29 12.43 7.49 -2.22
CA GLY A 29 12.12 7.01 -0.87
C GLY A 29 10.90 7.57 -0.14
N GLU A 30 9.76 7.78 -0.79
CA GLU A 30 8.47 7.99 -0.13
C GLU A 30 7.60 6.75 -0.36
N ARG A 31 7.03 6.24 0.73
CA ARG A 31 6.04 5.16 0.69
C ARG A 31 4.81 5.57 1.48
N LYS A 32 3.66 5.14 0.96
CA LYS A 32 2.36 5.41 1.53
C LYS A 32 1.64 4.09 1.78
N LYS A 33 1.10 3.92 2.97
CA LYS A 33 0.21 2.83 3.34
C LYS A 33 -1.15 3.42 3.70
N THR A 34 -2.19 2.95 3.03
CA THR A 34 -3.57 3.35 3.33
C THR A 34 -4.30 2.15 3.89
N ILE A 35 -5.02 2.34 4.99
CA ILE A 35 -5.86 1.32 5.61
C ILE A 35 -7.24 1.93 5.78
N VAL A 36 -8.25 1.18 5.35
CA VAL A 36 -9.66 1.55 5.49
C VAL A 36 -10.33 0.53 6.37
N LYS A 37 -10.98 1.02 7.43
CA LYS A 37 -11.77 0.21 8.35
C LYS A 37 -13.18 0.76 8.41
N VAL A 38 -14.14 -0.14 8.45
CA VAL A 38 -15.57 0.19 8.54
C VAL A 38 -16.15 -0.66 9.65
N TYR A 39 -16.84 0.00 10.56
CA TYR A 39 -17.50 -0.63 11.70
C TYR A 39 -18.97 -0.24 11.67
N ASP A 40 -19.84 -1.23 11.64
CA ASP A 40 -21.27 -1.03 11.87
C ASP A 40 -21.48 -0.73 13.36
N VAL A 41 -22.19 0.36 13.67
CA VAL A 41 -22.37 0.82 15.05
C VAL A 41 -23.82 1.13 15.37
N THR A 42 -24.11 1.20 16.66
CA THR A 42 -25.40 1.60 17.21
C THR A 42 -25.23 2.81 18.12
N SER A 43 -26.34 3.41 18.55
CA SER A 43 -26.32 4.57 19.46
C SER A 43 -25.72 4.31 20.85
N LYS A 44 -25.39 3.06 21.18
CA LYS A 44 -24.76 2.66 22.44
C LYS A 44 -23.25 2.51 22.35
N ASP A 45 -22.70 2.52 21.14
CA ASP A 45 -21.28 2.30 20.92
C ASP A 45 -20.48 3.59 21.14
N HIS A 46 -19.27 3.44 21.67
CA HIS A 46 -18.38 4.54 21.99
C HIS A 46 -17.12 4.47 21.12
N LEU A 47 -16.75 5.61 20.52
CA LEU A 47 -15.50 5.75 19.77
C LEU A 47 -14.41 6.33 20.67
N MET A 48 -13.31 5.58 20.84
CA MET A 48 -12.06 6.07 21.42
C MET A 48 -10.98 6.07 20.34
N VAL A 49 -10.25 7.18 20.21
CA VAL A 49 -9.15 7.29 19.25
C VAL A 49 -7.92 7.80 19.98
N GLU A 50 -6.88 6.97 20.02
CA GLU A 50 -5.55 7.35 20.49
C GLU A 50 -4.62 7.47 19.27
N ASN A 51 -4.02 8.64 19.09
CA ASN A 51 -3.11 8.89 17.97
C ASN A 51 -1.82 9.51 18.47
N GLN A 52 -0.69 8.89 18.11
CA GLN A 52 0.64 9.38 18.47
C GLN A 52 1.25 10.29 17.41
N PHE A 53 0.86 10.14 16.14
CA PHE A 53 1.51 10.82 15.02
C PHE A 53 0.50 11.45 14.06
N GLY A 54 0.71 12.72 13.71
CA GLY A 54 -0.15 13.43 12.75
C GLY A 54 -1.46 13.94 13.34
N ASN A 55 -2.46 14.14 12.48
CA ASN A 55 -3.74 14.77 12.84
C ASN A 55 -4.89 13.78 12.70
N VAL A 56 -5.82 13.82 13.65
CA VAL A 56 -7.10 13.12 13.57
C VAL A 56 -8.17 14.13 13.17
N ASN A 57 -8.93 13.81 12.13
CA ASN A 57 -10.07 14.63 11.69
C ASN A 57 -11.35 13.79 11.74
N ILE A 58 -12.36 14.31 12.43
CA ILE A 58 -13.65 13.63 12.63
C ILE A 58 -14.71 14.43 11.88
N ASN A 59 -15.41 13.75 10.97
CA ASN A 59 -16.56 14.30 10.27
C ASN A 59 -17.79 13.47 10.61
N LEU A 60 -18.90 14.15 10.85
CA LEU A 60 -20.19 13.51 11.11
C LEU A 60 -20.96 13.33 9.80
N TRP A 61 -21.69 12.23 9.72
CA TRP A 61 -22.53 11.88 8.58
C TRP A 61 -23.77 11.11 9.02
N ASN A 62 -24.75 11.00 8.13
CA ASN A 62 -26.03 10.36 8.42
C ASN A 62 -25.99 8.86 8.07
N ARG A 63 -25.14 8.09 8.77
CA ARG A 63 -25.06 6.63 8.68
C ARG A 63 -24.71 6.03 10.03
N ASP A 64 -25.25 4.84 10.30
CA ASP A 64 -24.98 4.03 11.49
C ASP A 64 -23.67 3.23 11.33
N GLU A 65 -22.64 3.89 10.80
CA GLU A 65 -21.33 3.28 10.54
C GLU A 65 -20.20 4.27 10.87
N ILE A 66 -19.11 3.75 11.41
CA ILE A 66 -17.87 4.50 11.60
C ILE A 66 -16.87 4.04 10.55
N ARG A 67 -16.45 4.96 9.69
CA ARG A 67 -15.40 4.74 8.71
C ARG A 67 -14.12 5.43 9.17
N VAL A 68 -13.05 4.64 9.29
CA VAL A 68 -11.72 5.14 9.66
C VAL A 68 -10.78 4.95 8.48
N ASP A 69 -10.35 6.07 7.90
CA ASP A 69 -9.38 6.11 6.81
C ASP A 69 -8.00 6.54 7.37
N ILE A 70 -7.07 5.59 7.48
CA ILE A 70 -5.73 5.80 8.02
C ILE A 70 -4.75 5.91 6.85
N THR A 71 -4.00 7.01 6.80
CA THR A 71 -2.94 7.22 5.81
C THR A 71 -1.61 7.42 6.51
N ILE A 72 -0.72 6.44 6.37
CA ILE A 72 0.65 6.50 6.86
C ILE A 72 1.55 6.87 5.69
N LYS A 73 2.38 7.90 5.87
CA LYS A 73 3.41 8.29 4.90
C LYS A 73 4.77 8.25 5.59
N ALA A 74 5.72 7.58 4.97
CA ALA A 74 7.11 7.56 5.41
C ALA A 74 7.99 8.02 4.26
N SER A 75 8.95 8.90 4.56
CA SER A 75 9.96 9.33 3.60
C SER A 75 11.37 9.22 4.16
N SER A 76 12.31 8.75 3.34
CA SER A 76 13.73 8.63 3.70
C SER A 76 14.62 8.58 2.45
N SER A 77 15.92 8.72 2.64
CA SER A 77 16.90 8.61 1.55
C SER A 77 17.21 7.16 1.14
N SER A 78 16.71 6.18 1.88
CA SER A 78 16.95 4.75 1.64
C SER A 78 15.68 3.93 1.84
N GLU A 79 15.37 3.07 0.88
CA GLU A 79 14.18 2.20 0.86
C GLU A 79 14.00 1.39 2.16
N ASP A 80 15.05 0.75 2.65
CA ASP A 80 15.02 -0.07 3.88
C ASP A 80 14.56 0.72 5.11
N ARG A 81 14.92 2.01 5.19
CA ARG A 81 14.51 2.87 6.31
C ARG A 81 13.06 3.30 6.17
N VAL A 82 12.59 3.54 4.95
CA VAL A 82 11.19 3.85 4.68
C VAL A 82 10.32 2.67 5.11
N GLN A 83 10.71 1.45 4.73
CA GLN A 83 10.00 0.24 5.11
C GLN A 83 9.98 0.06 6.63
N LYS A 84 11.11 0.24 7.31
CA LYS A 84 11.18 0.21 8.78
C LYS A 84 10.25 1.23 9.45
N TYR A 85 10.11 2.43 8.89
CA TYR A 85 9.20 3.44 9.44
C TYR A 85 7.74 3.07 9.23
N LEU A 86 7.38 2.46 8.10
CA LEU A 86 6.04 1.94 7.88
C LEU A 86 5.71 0.78 8.82
N ASP A 87 6.67 -0.10 9.06
CA ASP A 87 6.50 -1.28 9.91
C ASP A 87 6.51 -0.94 11.40
N ALA A 88 7.13 0.18 11.78
CA ALA A 88 7.11 0.69 13.15
C ALA A 88 5.74 1.28 13.56
N VAL A 89 4.86 1.57 12.59
CA VAL A 89 3.50 2.03 12.89
C VAL A 89 2.62 0.81 13.11
N ASP A 90 2.29 0.58 14.38
CA ASP A 90 1.28 -0.40 14.79
C ASP A 90 -0.10 0.24 14.86
N ILE A 91 -1.13 -0.50 14.45
CA ILE A 91 -2.53 -0.06 14.51
C ILE A 91 -3.29 -1.14 15.28
N SER A 92 -3.57 -0.84 16.55
CA SER A 92 -4.40 -1.66 17.42
C SER A 92 -5.87 -1.25 17.32
N GLU A 93 -6.76 -2.24 17.32
CA GLU A 93 -8.23 -2.10 17.25
C GLU A 93 -8.89 -2.51 18.57
#